data_AF-A0A1E9VRI6-F1
#
_entry.id   AF-A0A1E9VRI6-F1
#
_cell.length_a   1.000
_cell.length_b   1.000
_cell.length_c   1.000
_cell.angle_alpha   90.00
_cell.angle_beta   90.00
_cell.angle_gamma   90.00
#
_symmetry.space_group_name_H-M   'P 1'
#
loop_
_entity.id
_entity.type
_entity.pdbx_description
1 polymer ?
#
loop_
_entity_poly.entity_id
_entity_poly.type
_entity_poly.pdbx_seq_one_letter_code
_entity_poly.pdbx_strand_id
1 'polypeptide(L)' 'MGSVSRIGGVEWQILIQPKMDMMTSLSMPINQLARQIYAKWQDASGGEAKIGNQIQTIRILGLGQRV' A
#
# COMPACT_ATOMS: atom_id res chain seq x y z
N MET A 1 21.74 20.79 -12.68
CA MET A 1 20.65 19.82 -12.43
C MET A 1 20.81 18.68 -13.43
N GLY A 2 21.30 17.52 -13.01
CA GLY A 2 21.46 16.34 -13.89
C GLY A 2 20.32 15.36 -13.67
N SER A 3 19.72 14.83 -14.74
CA SER A 3 18.74 13.76 -14.60
C SER A 3 19.48 12.43 -14.38
N VAL A 4 19.11 11.73 -13.32
CA VAL A 4 19.52 10.34 -13.13
C VAL A 4 18.38 9.49 -13.66
N SER A 5 18.67 8.68 -14.68
CA SER A 5 17.73 7.68 -15.19
C SER A 5 18.26 6.30 -14.89
N ARG A 6 17.39 5.41 -14.42
CA ARG A 6 17.73 4.00 -14.21
C ARG A 6 17.82 3.32 -15.58
N ILE A 7 18.99 2.77 -15.91
CA ILE A 7 19.18 1.93 -17.10
C ILE A 7 19.21 0.47 -16.64
N GLY A 8 18.16 -0.29 -16.95
CA GLY A 8 18.01 -1.70 -16.55
C GLY A 8 17.43 -1.92 -15.15
N GLY A 9 17.17 -3.19 -14.83
CA GLY A 9 16.51 -3.62 -13.59
C GLY A 9 15.02 -3.95 -13.76
N VAL A 10 14.48 -4.75 -12.84
CA VAL A 10 13.06 -5.13 -12.83
C VAL A 10 12.28 -4.12 -11.99
N GLU A 11 11.30 -3.46 -12.61
CA GLU A 11 10.26 -2.77 -11.87
C GLU A 11 9.30 -3.81 -11.31
N TRP A 12 9.11 -3.80 -9.99
CA TRP A 12 8.17 -4.71 -9.35
C TRP A 12 6.75 -4.18 -9.54
N GLN A 13 5.95 -4.94 -10.27
CA GLN A 13 4.54 -4.66 -10.48
C GLN A 13 3.71 -5.77 -9.83
N ILE A 14 2.67 -5.39 -9.07
CA ILE A 14 1.71 -6.32 -8.51
C ILE A 14 0.43 -6.23 -9.33
N LEU A 15 0.16 -7.31 -10.07
CA LEU A 15 -1.06 -7.47 -10.84
C LEU A 15 -2.11 -8.16 -9.97
N ILE A 16 -3.29 -7.55 -9.89
CA ILE A 16 -4.42 -8.09 -9.13
C ILE A 16 -5.44 -8.58 -10.13
N GLN A 17 -5.75 -9.88 -10.06
CA GLN A 17 -6.79 -10.50 -10.88
C GLN A 17 -8.00 -10.85 -10.00
N PRO A 18 -9.08 -10.07 -10.06
CA PRO A 18 -10.28 -10.35 -9.29
C PRO A 18 -10.96 -11.63 -9.76
N LYS A 19 -11.53 -12.38 -8.81
CA LYS A 19 -12.39 -13.53 -9.08
C LYS A 19 -13.83 -13.05 -9.25
N MET A 20 -14.37 -13.15 -10.47
CA MET A 20 -15.68 -12.57 -10.80
C MET A 20 -16.85 -13.25 -10.10
N ASP A 21 -16.79 -14.57 -9.91
CA ASP A 21 -17.75 -15.35 -9.14
C ASP A 21 -17.86 -14.86 -7.69
N MET A 22 -16.71 -14.58 -7.06
CA MET A 22 -16.64 -14.02 -5.71
C MET A 22 -17.15 -12.58 -5.65
N MET A 23 -16.84 -11.76 -6.66
CA MET A 23 -17.35 -10.40 -6.72
C MET A 23 -18.86 -10.36 -6.86
N THR A 24 -19.44 -11.24 -7.69
CA THR A 24 -20.89 -11.37 -7.84
C THR A 24 -21.54 -11.88 -6.56
N SER A 25 -20.99 -12.91 -5.92
CA SER A 25 -21.56 -13.47 -4.68
C SER A 25 -21.56 -12.47 -3.53
N LEU A 26 -20.53 -11.61 -3.46
CA LEU A 26 -20.42 -10.54 -2.48
C LEU A 26 -21.17 -9.25 -2.89
N SER A 27 -21.81 -9.22 -4.06
CA SER A 27 -22.37 -8.01 -4.65
C SER A 27 -21.38 -6.83 -4.61
N MET A 28 -20.11 -7.11 -4.88
CA MET A 28 -19.00 -6.16 -4.77
C MET A 28 -18.61 -5.63 -6.16
N PRO A 29 -18.85 -4.35 -6.46
CA PRO A 29 -18.41 -3.76 -7.72
C PRO A 29 -16.89 -3.59 -7.76
N ILE A 30 -16.29 -3.61 -8.96
CA ILE A 30 -14.83 -3.52 -9.14
C ILE A 30 -14.21 -2.25 -8.54
N ASN A 31 -14.95 -1.14 -8.56
CA ASN A 31 -14.49 0.13 -7.99
C ASN A 31 -14.39 0.09 -6.45
N GLN A 32 -15.14 -0.79 -5.79
CA GLN A 32 -15.08 -0.99 -4.34
C GLN A 32 -13.85 -1.83 -3.99
N LEU A 33 -13.59 -2.89 -4.77
CA LEU A 33 -12.36 -3.68 -4.64
C LEU A 33 -11.12 -2.80 -4.84
N ALA A 34 -11.09 -1.98 -5.90
CA ALA A 34 -9.98 -1.05 -6.16
C ALA A 34 -9.73 -0.08 -4.99
N ARG A 35 -10.80 0.49 -4.42
CA ARG A 35 -10.70 1.37 -3.24
C ARG A 35 -10.15 0.65 -2.01
N GLN A 36 -10.58 -0.59 -1.77
CA GLN A 36 -10.08 -1.38 -0.64
C GLN A 36 -8.61 -1.75 -0.79
N ILE A 37 -8.19 -2.14 -2.00
CA ILE A 37 -6.78 -2.40 -2.30
C ILE A 37 -5.97 -1.14 -2.03
N TYR A 38 -6.38 0.01 -2.60
CA TYR A 38 -5.68 1.27 -2.42
C TYR A 38 -5.56 1.67 -0.94
N ALA A 39 -6.65 1.53 -0.16
CA ALA A 39 -6.64 1.84 1.27
C ALA A 39 -5.70 0.95 2.08
N LYS A 40 -5.60 -0.35 1.75
CA LYS A 40 -4.70 -1.29 2.44
C LYS A 40 -3.23 -1.14 2.02
N TRP A 41 -3.00 -0.61 0.83
CA TRP A 41 -1.67 -0.46 0.26
C TRP A 41 -0.90 0.74 0.80
N GLN A 42 -1.60 1.75 1.29
CA GLN A 42 -0.99 2.98 1.78
C GLN A 42 -0.41 2.85 3.18
N ASP A 43 0.75 3.45 3.37
CA ASP A 43 1.25 3.76 4.71
C ASP A 43 0.40 4.87 5.33
N ALA A 44 0.36 4.89 6.66
CA ALA A 44 -0.26 5.95 7.43
C ALA A 44 0.64 6.42 8.57
N SER A 45 0.42 7.63 9.06
CA SER A 45 1.02 8.10 10.30
C SER A 45 0.16 7.67 11.48
N GLY A 46 0.81 7.10 12.51
CA GLY A 46 0.18 6.81 13.80
C GLY A 46 0.36 7.94 14.82
N GLY A 47 0.95 9.07 14.42
CA GLY A 47 1.28 10.17 15.33
C GLY A 47 2.62 9.98 16.03
N GLU A 48 2.73 10.48 17.26
CA GLU A 48 3.95 10.43 18.05
C GLU A 48 3.68 9.81 19.43
N ALA A 49 4.64 9.04 19.95
CA ALA A 49 4.59 8.50 21.29
C ALA A 49 5.85 8.88 22.08
N LYS A 50 5.66 9.21 23.36
CA LYS A 50 6.76 9.40 24.29
C LYS A 50 7.17 8.05 24.87
N ILE A 51 8.37 7.60 24.55
CA ILE A 51 8.94 6.33 25.02
C ILE A 51 10.22 6.66 25.78
N GLY A 52 10.17 6.48 27.11
CA GLY A 52 11.21 6.98 28.01
C GLY A 52 11.33 8.50 27.96
N ASN A 53 12.55 9.00 27.72
CA ASN A 53 12.85 10.44 27.58
C ASN A 53 12.85 10.94 26.12
N GLN A 54 12.39 10.15 25.15
CA GLN A 54 12.36 10.53 23.73
C GLN A 54 10.94 10.47 23.14
N ILE A 55 10.71 11.29 22.11
CA ILE A 55 9.52 11.25 21.26
C ILE A 55 9.86 10.41 20.03
N GLN A 56 9.01 9.46 19.70
CA GLN A 56 9.13 8.60 18.53
C GLN A 56 7.91 8.77 17.62
N THR A 57 8.14 8.99 16.33
CA THR A 57 7.07 8.98 15.33
C THR A 57 6.63 7.54 15.06
N ILE A 58 5.33 7.28 15.15
CA ILE A 58 4.74 5.99 14.80
C ILE A 58 4.40 6.01 13.32
N ARG A 59 4.93 5.05 12.57
CA ARG A 59 4.57 4.80 11.17
C ARG A 59 3.80 3.49 11.08
N ILE A 60 2.65 3.52 10.44
CA ILE A 60 1.85 2.35 10.10
C ILE A 60 2.19 1.98 8.66
N LEU A 61 2.66 0.74 8.46
CA LEU A 61 3.06 0.25 7.16
C LEU A 61 1.87 -0.37 6.44
N GLY A 62 1.64 0.04 5.19
CA GLY A 62 0.66 -0.59 4.31
C GLY A 62 1.14 -1.96 3.83
N LEU A 63 0.22 -2.76 3.31
CA LEU A 63 0.52 -4.10 2.76
C LEU A 63 1.41 -4.06 1.51
N GLY A 64 1.64 -2.86 0.96
CA GLY A 64 2.54 -2.64 -0.17
C GLY A 64 4.02 -2.63 0.16
N GLN A 65 4.38 -2.69 1.44
CA GLN A 65 5.76 -2.65 1.89
C GLN A 65 6.43 -4.02 1.72
N ARG A 66 7.66 -4.02 1.16
CA ARG A 66 8.56 -5.17 1.29
C ARG A 66 9.05 -5.22 2.73
N VAL A 67 8.91 -6.38 3.38
CA VAL A 67 9.64 -6.73 4.60
C VAL A 67 11.09 -7.01 4.25
#